data_AF-A0A9D8QNT3-F1
#
_entry.id   AF-A0A9D8QNT3-F1
#
_cell.length_a   1.000
_cell.length_b   1.000
_cell.length_c   1.000
_cell.angle_alpha   90.00
_cell.angle_beta   90.00
_cell.angle_gamma   90.00
#
_symmetry.space_group_name_H-M   'P 1'
#
loop_
_entity.id
_entity.type
_entity.pdbx_description
1 polymer ?
#
loop_
_entity_poly.entity_id
_entity_poly.type
_entity_poly.pdbx_seq_one_letter_code
_entity_poly.pdbx_strand_id
1 'polypeptide(L)'
;MKKQLLTLFWLLLAVLPASAQTLREAWVAMPDSLLPYLDKGKRAQLLELNDARMPAEADNKLQGKSRLDTLLQNFLQVSASESMVLQMKLLPSQPAEGQGADSVLCVVQTVKGPCPESRVRLFSRSWELLSDTCYRDKKLLMRPDTISAERFAELLESIPLVMWKSDLLPDADELVLTPSLPMLFVEEKEKKQPLLLQINLKWNGKTFK
;
A
#
# COMPACT_ATOMS: atom_id res chain seq x y z
N MET A 1 10.10 -15.44 52.39
CA MET A 1 8.92 -14.63 52.01
C MET A 1 9.26 -13.43 51.12
N LYS A 2 10.32 -12.63 51.38
CA LYS A 2 10.70 -11.47 50.53
C LYS A 2 11.13 -11.81 49.08
N LYS A 3 11.78 -12.96 48.84
CA LYS A 3 12.22 -13.38 47.49
C LYS A 3 11.07 -13.85 46.58
N GLN A 4 9.99 -14.39 47.14
CA GLN A 4 8.83 -14.85 46.35
C GLN A 4 7.87 -13.72 45.99
N LEU A 5 7.91 -12.59 46.72
CA LEU A 5 7.22 -11.37 46.34
C LEU A 5 7.89 -10.67 45.14
N LEU A 6 9.24 -10.75 45.05
CA LEU A 6 10.00 -10.15 43.94
C LEU A 6 9.75 -10.85 42.60
N THR A 7 9.60 -12.18 42.60
CA THR A 7 9.30 -12.97 41.40
C THR A 7 7.88 -12.71 40.88
N LEU A 8 6.92 -12.49 41.78
CA LEU A 8 5.53 -12.18 41.40
C LEU A 8 5.43 -10.78 40.75
N PHE A 9 6.25 -9.84 41.21
CA PHE A 9 6.32 -8.49 40.63
C PHE A 9 6.93 -8.47 39.22
N TRP A 10 7.88 -9.36 38.93
CA TRP A 10 8.47 -9.52 37.59
C TRP A 10 7.52 -10.19 36.59
N LEU A 11 6.67 -11.12 37.06
CA LEU A 11 5.62 -11.75 36.26
C LEU A 11 4.45 -10.81 35.92
N LEU A 12 4.15 -9.82 36.79
CA LEU A 12 3.12 -8.82 36.51
C LEU A 12 3.55 -7.72 35.52
N LEU A 13 4.86 -7.51 35.31
CA LEU A 13 5.39 -6.56 34.34
C LEU A 13 5.42 -7.10 32.89
N ALA A 14 5.14 -8.39 32.68
CA ALA A 14 5.22 -9.04 31.37
C ALA A 14 3.93 -8.99 30.54
N VAL A 15 2.84 -8.42 31.07
CA VAL A 15 1.57 -8.26 30.34
C VAL A 15 1.27 -6.78 30.18
N LEU A 16 2.11 -6.10 29.39
CA LEU A 16 1.66 -4.84 28.80
C LEU A 16 0.58 -5.20 27.78
N PRO A 17 -0.64 -4.64 27.88
CA PRO A 17 -1.59 -4.77 26.78
C PRO A 17 -0.92 -4.16 25.55
N ALA A 18 -0.77 -4.97 24.49
CA ALA A 18 -0.43 -4.45 23.18
C ALA A 18 -1.57 -3.50 22.79
N SER A 19 -1.37 -2.20 23.02
CA SER A 19 -2.28 -1.18 22.53
C SER A 19 -2.44 -1.40 21.03
N ALA A 20 -3.67 -1.63 20.59
CA ALA A 20 -3.98 -1.79 19.18
C ALA A 20 -3.69 -0.45 18.49
N GLN A 21 -2.50 -0.33 17.90
CA GLN A 21 -2.07 0.90 17.25
C GLN A 21 -3.09 1.30 16.17
N THR A 22 -3.49 2.56 16.14
CA THR A 22 -4.40 3.06 15.10
C THR A 22 -3.65 3.34 13.79
N LEU A 23 -4.35 3.44 12.66
CA LEU A 23 -3.71 3.82 11.40
C LEU A 23 -3.10 5.23 11.48
N ARG A 24 -3.74 6.15 12.22
CA ARG A 24 -3.22 7.51 12.46
C ARG A 24 -1.87 7.48 13.20
N GLU A 25 -1.76 6.67 14.24
CA GLU A 25 -0.50 6.48 14.96
C GLU A 25 0.56 5.84 14.08
N ALA A 26 0.18 4.83 13.29
CA ALA A 26 1.08 4.21 12.32
C ALA A 26 1.61 5.25 11.32
N TRP A 27 0.74 6.08 10.73
CA TRP A 27 1.12 7.15 9.80
C TRP A 27 2.18 8.10 10.38
N VAL A 28 1.97 8.58 11.60
CA VAL A 28 2.94 9.47 12.27
C VAL A 28 4.25 8.73 12.56
N ALA A 29 4.16 7.48 13.03
CA ALA A 29 5.30 6.63 13.38
C ALA A 29 6.06 6.06 12.17
N MET A 30 5.56 6.24 10.95
CA MET A 30 6.21 5.76 9.73
C MET A 30 7.69 6.19 9.69
N PRO A 31 8.63 5.30 9.33
CA PRO A 31 10.03 5.70 9.17
C PRO A 31 10.18 6.77 8.09
N ASP A 32 10.96 7.82 8.39
CA ASP A 32 11.24 8.90 7.42
C ASP A 32 11.95 8.39 6.17
N SER A 33 12.63 7.24 6.23
CA SER A 33 13.25 6.59 5.07
C SER A 33 12.24 6.20 3.98
N LEU A 34 10.95 6.00 4.32
CA LEU A 34 9.92 5.65 3.34
C LEU A 34 9.43 6.87 2.54
N LEU A 35 9.46 8.06 3.15
CA LEU A 35 9.17 9.35 2.51
C LEU A 35 10.13 10.43 3.06
N PRO A 36 11.39 10.50 2.59
CA PRO A 36 12.41 11.39 3.17
C PRO A 36 12.04 12.87 3.16
N TYR A 37 11.14 13.26 2.27
CA TYR A 37 10.66 14.64 2.10
C TYR A 37 9.42 14.99 2.93
N LEU A 38 8.80 14.01 3.60
CA LEU A 38 7.63 14.18 4.44
C LEU A 38 7.90 13.53 5.80
N ASP A 39 8.62 14.25 6.66
CA ASP A 39 9.02 13.76 7.98
C ASP A 39 7.86 13.63 8.98
N LYS A 40 8.16 13.05 10.14
CA LYS A 40 7.20 12.85 11.24
C LYS A 40 6.41 14.10 11.59
N GLY A 41 7.07 15.26 11.67
CA GLY A 41 6.42 16.53 12.03
C GLY A 41 5.37 16.92 10.99
N LYS A 42 5.72 16.82 9.71
CA LYS A 42 4.77 17.10 8.61
C LYS A 42 3.64 16.08 8.55
N ARG A 43 3.92 14.80 8.79
CA ARG A 43 2.87 13.76 8.85
C ARG A 43 1.86 14.03 9.97
N ALA A 44 2.33 14.47 11.15
CA ALA A 44 1.46 14.90 12.24
C ALA A 44 0.65 16.16 11.88
N GLN A 45 1.31 17.17 11.29
CA GLN A 45 0.66 18.41 10.85
C GLN A 45 -0.53 18.15 9.90
N LEU A 46 -0.39 17.19 8.96
CA LEU A 46 -1.49 16.84 8.06
C LEU A 46 -2.72 16.30 8.80
N LEU A 47 -2.52 15.53 9.87
CA LEU A 47 -3.63 15.05 10.72
C LEU A 47 -4.26 16.20 11.51
N GLU A 48 -3.45 17.08 12.09
CA GLU A 48 -3.92 18.25 12.84
C GLU A 48 -4.79 19.17 11.97
N LEU A 49 -4.35 19.46 10.75
CA LEU A 49 -5.11 20.25 9.79
C LEU A 49 -6.44 19.58 9.43
N ASN A 50 -6.42 18.26 9.19
CA ASN A 50 -7.64 17.50 8.92
C ASN A 50 -8.62 17.53 10.10
N ASP A 51 -8.13 17.37 11.34
CA ASP A 51 -8.96 17.39 12.54
C ASP A 51 -9.54 18.79 12.80
N ALA A 52 -8.79 19.84 12.44
CA ALA A 52 -9.27 21.23 12.41
C ALA A 52 -10.23 21.53 11.24
N ARG A 53 -10.55 20.55 10.39
CA ARG A 53 -11.37 20.70 9.16
C ARG A 53 -10.82 21.76 8.20
N MET A 54 -9.51 21.95 8.21
CA MET A 54 -8.79 22.81 7.27
C MET A 54 -8.29 21.96 6.09
N PRO A 55 -7.91 22.58 4.96
CA PRO A 55 -7.18 21.87 3.91
C PRO A 55 -5.93 21.20 4.51
N ALA A 56 -5.92 19.87 4.51
CA ALA A 56 -4.86 19.07 5.10
C ALA A 56 -3.65 19.00 4.16
N GLU A 57 -3.02 20.15 3.94
CA GLU A 57 -1.90 20.34 3.02
C GLU A 57 -0.72 21.02 3.72
N ALA A 58 0.49 20.52 3.50
CA ALA A 58 1.72 21.04 4.09
C ALA A 58 2.87 21.08 3.08
N ASP A 59 3.79 22.02 3.25
CA ASP A 59 5.02 22.07 2.46
C ASP A 59 5.91 20.85 2.74
N ASN A 60 6.43 20.22 1.69
CA ASN A 60 7.38 19.12 1.76
C ASN A 60 8.81 19.60 1.45
N LYS A 61 9.81 18.75 1.73
CA LYS A 61 11.22 19.11 1.53
C LYS A 61 11.65 19.18 0.05
N LEU A 62 10.77 18.80 -0.88
CA LEU A 62 10.99 18.95 -2.33
C LEU A 62 10.52 20.31 -2.86
N GLN A 63 10.24 21.28 -1.97
CA GLN A 63 9.69 22.60 -2.34
C GLN A 63 8.30 22.52 -3.01
N GLY A 64 7.58 21.43 -2.76
CA GLY A 64 6.19 21.24 -3.20
C GLY A 64 5.25 21.05 -2.01
N LYS A 65 4.02 20.63 -2.31
CA LYS A 65 2.98 20.34 -1.31
C LYS A 65 2.76 18.84 -1.16
N SER A 66 2.42 18.43 0.06
CA SER A 66 1.85 17.12 0.36
C SER A 66 0.46 17.32 0.95
N ARG A 67 -0.50 16.49 0.56
CA ARG A 67 -1.89 16.60 0.99
C ARG A 67 -2.44 15.26 1.44
N LEU A 68 -3.10 15.24 2.59
CA LEU A 68 -3.93 14.12 3.05
C LEU A 68 -5.27 14.19 2.33
N ASP A 69 -5.49 13.29 1.37
CA ASP A 69 -6.68 13.31 0.51
C ASP A 69 -7.85 12.55 1.14
N THR A 70 -7.57 11.48 1.88
CA THR A 70 -8.59 10.64 2.51
C THR A 70 -8.05 10.06 3.80
N LEU A 71 -8.89 10.07 4.84
CA LEU A 71 -8.60 9.45 6.13
C LEU A 71 -9.85 8.74 6.66
N LEU A 72 -9.75 7.42 6.76
CA LEU A 72 -10.74 6.52 7.36
C LEU A 72 -10.10 5.80 8.55
N GLN A 73 -10.86 4.93 9.21
CA GLN A 73 -10.37 4.18 10.38
C GLN A 73 -9.18 3.27 10.06
N ASN A 74 -9.25 2.56 8.93
CA ASN A 74 -8.26 1.58 8.50
C ASN A 74 -7.62 1.90 7.15
N PHE A 75 -7.95 3.03 6.51
CA PHE A 75 -7.37 3.45 5.23
C PHE A 75 -7.01 4.94 5.24
N LEU A 76 -5.92 5.31 4.58
CA LEU A 76 -5.61 6.69 4.23
C LEU A 76 -4.97 6.78 2.86
N GLN A 77 -5.13 7.94 2.23
CA GLN A 77 -4.47 8.30 0.98
C GLN A 77 -3.84 9.68 1.10
N VAL A 78 -2.60 9.79 0.65
CA VAL A 78 -1.81 11.02 0.66
C VAL A 78 -1.22 11.24 -0.72
N SER A 79 -1.51 12.39 -1.31
CA SER A 79 -0.71 12.96 -2.40
C SER A 79 0.60 13.44 -1.78
N ALA A 80 1.59 12.56 -1.72
CA ALA A 80 2.87 12.80 -1.05
C ALA A 80 3.71 13.86 -1.77
N SER A 81 3.60 13.93 -3.10
CA SER A 81 4.10 15.02 -3.93
C SER A 81 3.24 15.12 -5.19
N GLU A 82 3.57 16.05 -6.09
CA GLU A 82 2.92 16.11 -7.41
C GLU A 82 3.03 14.78 -8.17
N SER A 83 4.18 14.10 -8.04
CA SER A 83 4.53 12.87 -8.77
C SER A 83 4.33 11.58 -7.96
N MET A 84 3.89 11.62 -6.70
CA MET A 84 3.71 10.42 -5.89
C MET A 84 2.41 10.43 -5.07
N VAL A 85 1.69 9.32 -5.14
CA VAL A 85 0.59 8.99 -4.21
C VAL A 85 1.05 7.86 -3.30
N LEU A 86 0.67 7.94 -2.02
CA LEU A 86 0.82 6.88 -1.05
C LEU A 86 -0.56 6.51 -0.50
N GLN A 87 -0.88 5.23 -0.51
CA GLN A 87 -2.03 4.65 0.19
C GLN A 87 -1.53 3.78 1.32
N MET A 88 -2.21 3.83 2.47
CA MET A 88 -1.96 2.93 3.58
C MET A 88 -3.26 2.29 4.03
N LYS A 89 -3.21 0.99 4.34
CA LYS A 89 -4.34 0.25 4.88
C LYS A 89 -3.91 -0.71 5.97
N LEU A 90 -4.69 -0.77 7.06
CA LEU A 90 -4.60 -1.84 8.05
C LEU A 90 -5.40 -3.04 7.57
N LEU A 91 -4.72 -4.18 7.42
CA LEU A 91 -5.33 -5.43 6.95
C LEU A 91 -5.32 -6.46 8.10
N PRO A 92 -6.41 -7.22 8.29
CA PRO A 92 -6.46 -8.27 9.30
C PRO A 92 -5.51 -9.41 8.92
N SER A 93 -4.60 -9.83 9.80
CA SER A 93 -3.75 -11.00 9.55
C SER A 93 -4.30 -12.23 10.25
N GLN A 94 -4.00 -13.42 9.70
CA GLN A 94 -4.35 -14.66 10.39
C GLN A 94 -3.65 -14.70 11.75
N PRO A 95 -4.38 -14.91 12.86
CA PRO A 95 -3.76 -15.07 14.16
C PRO A 95 -2.88 -16.33 14.16
N ALA A 96 -1.71 -16.24 14.79
CA ALA A 96 -0.98 -17.43 15.21
C ALA A 96 -1.83 -18.18 16.26
N GLU A 97 -1.79 -19.51 16.28
CA GLU A 97 -2.56 -20.31 17.25
C GLU A 97 -2.34 -19.80 18.68
N GLY A 98 -3.43 -19.41 19.35
CA GLY A 98 -3.41 -18.89 20.72
C GLY A 98 -3.19 -17.38 20.88
N GLN A 99 -3.10 -16.61 19.79
CA GLN A 99 -3.02 -15.14 19.81
C GLN A 99 -4.28 -14.50 19.23
N GLY A 100 -4.64 -13.30 19.70
CA GLY A 100 -5.78 -12.53 19.17
C GLY A 100 -5.57 -12.12 17.71
N ALA A 101 -6.60 -11.58 17.08
CA ALA A 101 -6.52 -11.05 15.72
C ALA A 101 -5.40 -9.99 15.62
N ASP A 102 -4.38 -10.27 14.82
CA ASP A 102 -3.30 -9.33 14.51
C ASP A 102 -3.63 -8.58 13.21
N SER A 103 -2.89 -7.52 12.91
CA SER A 103 -3.05 -6.74 11.68
C SER A 103 -1.72 -6.26 11.15
N VAL A 104 -1.61 -6.23 9.82
CA VAL A 104 -0.43 -5.73 9.11
C VAL A 104 -0.72 -4.40 8.45
N LEU A 105 0.34 -3.61 8.25
CA LEU A 105 0.29 -2.36 7.50
C LEU A 105 0.61 -2.64 6.04
N CYS A 106 -0.33 -2.38 5.14
CA CYS A 106 -0.07 -2.34 3.71
C CYS A 106 0.20 -0.90 3.27
N VAL A 107 1.32 -0.69 2.58
CA VAL A 107 1.71 0.60 2.02
C VAL A 107 1.86 0.43 0.51
N VAL A 108 1.06 1.16 -0.26
CA VAL A 108 1.20 1.24 -1.71
C VAL A 108 1.75 2.61 -2.06
N GLN A 109 2.93 2.63 -2.69
CA GLN A 109 3.52 3.85 -3.25
C GLN A 109 3.39 3.79 -4.76
N THR A 110 2.78 4.82 -5.33
CA THR A 110 2.54 4.94 -6.77
C THR A 110 3.22 6.19 -7.30
N VAL A 111 4.16 6.01 -8.23
CA VAL A 111 4.81 7.12 -8.96
C VAL A 111 4.00 7.40 -10.22
N LYS A 112 3.66 8.67 -10.46
CA LYS A 112 2.84 9.14 -11.59
C LYS A 112 3.66 9.40 -12.86
N GLY A 113 4.62 8.53 -13.20
CA GLY A 113 5.42 8.67 -14.42
C GLY A 113 4.55 8.64 -15.71
N PRO A 114 5.16 8.57 -16.91
CA PRO A 114 4.41 8.51 -18.18
C PRO A 114 3.27 7.49 -18.17
N CYS A 115 3.46 6.38 -17.47
CA CYS A 115 2.39 5.55 -16.92
C CYS A 115 2.64 5.33 -15.43
N PRO A 116 1.59 5.26 -14.58
CA PRO A 116 1.77 5.01 -13.16
C PRO A 116 2.33 3.60 -12.88
N GLU A 117 3.26 3.52 -11.93
CA GLU A 117 3.79 2.25 -11.43
C GLU A 117 3.74 2.25 -9.90
N SER A 118 3.35 1.12 -9.32
CA SER A 118 3.22 0.95 -7.89
C SER A 118 4.19 -0.08 -7.30
N ARG A 119 4.59 0.15 -6.06
CA ARG A 119 5.25 -0.82 -5.18
C ARG A 119 4.36 -1.04 -3.96
N VAL A 120 4.06 -2.30 -3.67
CA VAL A 120 3.19 -2.73 -2.57
C VAL A 120 4.07 -3.38 -1.51
N ARG A 121 4.09 -2.82 -0.30
CA ARG A 121 4.86 -3.37 0.82
C ARG A 121 3.97 -3.66 2.00
N LEU A 122 4.22 -4.80 2.64
CA LEU A 122 3.59 -5.15 3.90
C LEU A 122 4.60 -4.95 5.03
N PHE A 123 4.13 -4.38 6.13
CA PHE A 123 4.91 -4.18 7.34
C PHE A 123 4.19 -4.73 8.55
N SER A 124 4.96 -5.12 9.56
CA SER A 124 4.45 -5.32 10.91
C SER A 124 4.00 -3.98 11.52
N ARG A 125 3.33 -4.02 12.68
CA ARG A 125 2.98 -2.80 13.44
C ARG A 125 4.20 -2.00 13.94
N SER A 126 5.37 -2.64 14.01
CA SER A 126 6.64 -2.01 14.37
C SER A 126 7.46 -1.56 13.16
N TRP A 127 6.86 -1.50 11.96
CA TRP A 127 7.51 -1.10 10.70
C TRP A 127 8.63 -2.03 10.23
N GLU A 128 8.61 -3.29 10.65
CA GLU A 128 9.45 -4.34 10.05
C GLU A 128 8.88 -4.74 8.68
N LEU A 129 9.71 -4.79 7.65
CA LEU A 129 9.30 -5.18 6.30
C LEU A 129 9.00 -6.68 6.25
N LEU A 130 7.75 -7.02 5.90
CA LEU A 130 7.29 -8.42 5.75
C LEU A 130 7.28 -8.87 4.30
N SER A 131 6.93 -7.97 3.37
CA SER A 131 6.99 -8.24 1.92
C SER A 131 7.19 -6.95 1.12
N ASP A 132 7.84 -7.09 -0.05
CA ASP A 132 7.99 -6.02 -1.04
C ASP A 132 7.68 -6.58 -2.43
N THR A 133 6.53 -6.17 -2.98
CA THR A 133 6.01 -6.64 -4.26
C THR A 133 5.94 -5.49 -5.25
N CYS A 134 6.55 -5.71 -6.42
CA CYS A 134 6.37 -4.86 -7.58
C CYS A 134 5.92 -5.71 -8.76
N TYR A 135 4.67 -5.52 -9.19
CA TYR A 135 4.10 -6.27 -10.30
C TYR A 135 4.73 -5.80 -11.61
N ARG A 136 5.40 -6.71 -12.31
CA ARG A 136 6.10 -6.41 -13.58
C ARG A 136 5.88 -7.48 -14.66
N ASP A 137 5.34 -8.64 -14.28
CA ASP A 137 5.23 -9.78 -15.20
C ASP A 137 4.05 -9.59 -16.16
N LYS A 138 4.34 -9.58 -17.47
CA LYS A 138 3.33 -9.53 -18.52
C LYS A 138 2.44 -10.78 -18.54
N LYS A 139 2.88 -11.90 -17.96
CA LYS A 139 2.06 -13.12 -17.81
C LYS A 139 0.82 -12.91 -16.93
N LEU A 140 0.76 -11.82 -16.17
CA LEU A 140 -0.45 -11.42 -15.43
C LEU A 140 -1.55 -10.88 -16.36
N LEU A 141 -1.23 -10.44 -17.58
CA LEU A 141 -2.24 -10.03 -18.56
C LEU A 141 -3.13 -11.23 -18.89
N MET A 142 -4.43 -11.00 -18.93
CA MET A 142 -5.41 -12.04 -19.20
C MET A 142 -5.81 -12.05 -20.67
N ARG A 143 -6.01 -13.25 -21.22
CA ARG A 143 -6.56 -13.43 -22.57
C ARG A 143 -8.07 -13.18 -22.53
N PRO A 144 -8.60 -12.23 -23.30
CA PRO A 144 -10.05 -12.09 -23.49
C PRO A 144 -10.61 -13.24 -24.31
N ASP A 145 -11.88 -13.60 -24.08
CA ASP A 145 -12.57 -14.66 -24.83
C ASP A 145 -12.67 -14.36 -26.34
N THR A 146 -12.56 -13.08 -26.72
CA THR A 146 -12.59 -12.61 -28.11
C THR A 146 -11.29 -12.82 -28.89
N ILE A 147 -10.21 -13.28 -28.25
CA ILE A 147 -8.88 -13.46 -28.87
C ILE A 147 -8.45 -14.92 -28.80
N SER A 148 -7.98 -15.49 -29.92
CA SER A 148 -7.44 -16.87 -29.95
C SER A 148 -6.17 -17.01 -29.10
N ALA A 149 -5.84 -18.23 -28.69
CA ALA A 149 -4.66 -18.48 -27.87
C ALA A 149 -3.36 -18.11 -28.60
N GLU A 150 -3.30 -18.39 -29.90
CA GLU A 150 -2.15 -18.09 -30.76
C GLU A 150 -1.95 -16.58 -30.89
N ARG A 151 -3.04 -15.84 -31.15
CA ARG A 151 -2.99 -14.39 -31.29
C ARG A 151 -2.62 -13.72 -29.96
N PHE A 152 -3.12 -14.24 -28.84
CA PHE A 152 -2.74 -13.75 -27.53
C PHE A 152 -1.25 -13.93 -27.24
N ALA A 153 -0.68 -15.10 -27.55
CA ALA A 153 0.75 -15.36 -27.39
C ALA A 153 1.61 -14.40 -28.23
N GLU A 154 1.26 -14.19 -29.50
CA GLU A 154 1.94 -13.24 -30.40
C GLU A 154 1.91 -11.81 -29.83
N LEU A 155 0.73 -11.33 -29.40
CA LEU A 155 0.59 -10.00 -28.82
C LEU A 155 1.41 -9.85 -27.54
N LEU A 156 1.40 -10.88 -26.68
CA LEU A 156 2.15 -10.88 -25.43
C LEU A 156 3.65 -10.84 -25.66
N GLU A 157 4.18 -11.57 -26.64
CA GLU A 157 5.60 -11.53 -27.02
C GLU A 157 6.01 -10.14 -27.49
N SER A 158 5.17 -9.48 -28.30
CA SER A 158 5.43 -8.15 -28.82
C SER A 158 5.37 -7.00 -27.79
N ILE A 159 4.96 -7.27 -26.54
CA ILE A 159 4.95 -6.26 -25.47
C ILE A 159 6.36 -6.19 -24.84
N PRO A 160 7.07 -5.05 -24.98
CA PRO A 160 8.41 -4.89 -24.42
C PRO A 160 8.37 -4.63 -22.91
N LEU A 161 7.36 -3.89 -22.44
CA LEU A 161 7.23 -3.49 -21.04
C LEU A 161 5.76 -3.28 -20.69
N VAL A 162 5.39 -3.77 -19.50
CA VAL A 162 4.11 -3.48 -18.84
C VAL A 162 4.40 -2.79 -17.51
N MET A 163 3.66 -1.73 -17.22
CA MET A 163 3.65 -1.08 -15.91
C MET A 163 2.36 -1.43 -15.20
N TRP A 164 2.43 -1.62 -13.90
CA TRP A 164 1.26 -1.96 -13.08
C TRP A 164 1.04 -0.89 -12.02
N LYS A 165 -0.12 -0.28 -12.08
CA LYS A 165 -0.65 0.53 -10.98
C LYS A 165 -1.41 -0.38 -10.03
N SER A 166 -1.22 -0.19 -8.74
CA SER A 166 -1.95 -0.88 -7.68
C SER A 166 -2.75 0.15 -6.87
N ASP A 167 -4.01 -0.14 -6.61
CA ASP A 167 -4.88 0.68 -5.76
C ASP A 167 -5.50 -0.20 -4.67
N LEU A 168 -5.36 0.23 -3.41
CA LEU A 168 -6.09 -0.35 -2.29
C LEU A 168 -7.52 0.17 -2.31
N LEU A 169 -8.50 -0.73 -2.21
CA LEU A 169 -9.89 -0.32 -2.03
C LEU A 169 -10.12 0.16 -0.58
N PRO A 170 -10.74 1.35 -0.35
CA PRO A 170 -10.98 1.84 1.01
C PRO A 170 -11.95 0.93 1.79
N ASP A 171 -12.98 0.44 1.11
CA ASP A 171 -14.15 -0.27 1.62
C ASP A 171 -14.05 -1.81 1.56
N ALA A 172 -13.04 -2.35 0.87
CA ALA A 172 -12.79 -3.79 0.78
C ALA A 172 -11.31 -4.11 1.02
N ASP A 173 -11.02 -5.31 1.54
CA ASP A 173 -9.64 -5.79 1.70
C ASP A 173 -9.13 -6.38 0.38
N GLU A 174 -9.09 -5.52 -0.63
CA GLU A 174 -8.81 -5.86 -2.01
C GLU A 174 -7.80 -4.88 -2.61
N LEU A 175 -6.99 -5.39 -3.54
CA LEU A 175 -5.97 -4.65 -4.28
C LEU A 175 -6.28 -4.78 -5.77
N VAL A 176 -6.54 -3.65 -6.42
CA VAL A 176 -6.81 -3.59 -7.85
C VAL A 176 -5.51 -3.30 -8.59
N LEU A 177 -5.14 -4.19 -9.51
CA LEU A 177 -4.02 -4.00 -10.43
C LEU A 177 -4.53 -3.52 -11.78
N THR A 178 -3.98 -2.42 -12.26
CA THR A 178 -4.28 -1.87 -13.59
C THR A 178 -3.02 -1.87 -14.45
N PRO A 179 -2.98 -2.66 -15.54
CA PRO A 179 -1.84 -2.68 -16.44
C PRO A 179 -1.83 -1.48 -17.38
N SER A 180 -0.63 -1.11 -17.84
CA SER A 180 -0.42 -0.08 -18.85
C SER A 180 0.82 -0.36 -19.69
N LEU A 181 0.86 0.15 -20.92
CA LEU A 181 1.92 -0.13 -21.90
C LEU A 181 2.66 1.18 -22.24
N PRO A 182 3.67 1.61 -21.45
CA PRO A 182 4.27 2.94 -21.60
C PRO A 182 5.02 3.14 -22.92
N MET A 183 5.60 2.07 -23.49
CA MET A 183 6.54 2.14 -24.61
C MET A 183 5.88 2.03 -26.00
N LEU A 184 4.56 1.91 -26.06
CA LEU A 184 3.86 1.68 -27.32
C LEU A 184 3.23 2.97 -27.88
N PHE A 185 3.25 3.10 -29.21
CA PHE A 185 2.51 4.12 -29.94
C PHE A 185 1.00 3.88 -29.84
N VAL A 186 0.20 4.88 -30.22
CA VAL A 186 -1.26 4.85 -30.06
C VAL A 186 -1.88 3.69 -30.84
N GLU A 187 -1.45 3.47 -32.08
CA GLU A 187 -1.96 2.43 -32.97
C GLU A 187 -1.65 1.02 -32.45
N GLU A 188 -0.51 0.86 -31.78
CA GLU A 188 -0.13 -0.41 -31.15
C GLU A 188 -0.85 -0.64 -29.83
N LYS A 189 -1.12 0.43 -29.07
CA LYS A 189 -1.92 0.38 -27.84
C LYS A 189 -3.35 -0.04 -28.15
N GLU A 190 -3.99 0.53 -29.17
CA GLU A 190 -5.36 0.17 -29.55
C GLU A 190 -5.50 -1.32 -29.86
N LYS A 191 -4.55 -1.90 -30.60
CA LYS A 191 -4.53 -3.34 -30.91
C LYS A 191 -4.36 -4.24 -29.68
N LYS A 192 -3.75 -3.71 -28.61
CA LYS A 192 -3.44 -4.45 -27.36
C LYS A 192 -4.34 -4.04 -26.19
N GLN A 193 -5.20 -3.05 -26.37
CA GLN A 193 -6.15 -2.56 -25.38
C GLN A 193 -7.00 -3.67 -24.76
N PRO A 194 -7.48 -4.68 -25.52
CA PRO A 194 -8.25 -5.78 -24.93
C PRO A 194 -7.47 -6.59 -23.89
N LEU A 195 -6.14 -6.56 -23.90
CA LEU A 195 -5.30 -7.29 -22.94
C LEU A 195 -5.19 -6.57 -21.59
N LEU A 196 -5.55 -5.28 -21.54
CA LEU A 196 -5.35 -4.41 -20.37
C LEU A 196 -6.53 -4.47 -19.39
N LEU A 197 -6.90 -5.69 -19.01
CA LEU A 197 -7.94 -5.92 -18.02
C LEU A 197 -7.39 -5.68 -16.61
N GLN A 198 -8.23 -5.10 -15.76
CA GLN A 198 -7.92 -4.97 -14.33
C GLN A 198 -7.97 -6.34 -13.66
N ILE A 199 -7.08 -6.54 -12.69
CA ILE A 199 -7.05 -7.73 -11.85
C ILE A 199 -7.41 -7.31 -10.44
N ASN A 200 -8.40 -7.96 -9.86
CA ASN A 200 -8.77 -7.73 -8.47
C ASN A 200 -8.22 -8.87 -7.61
N LEU A 201 -7.31 -8.54 -6.70
CA LEU A 201 -6.71 -9.49 -5.76
C LEU A 201 -7.32 -9.30 -4.37
N LYS A 202 -7.75 -10.39 -3.76
CA LYS A 202 -8.33 -10.38 -2.42
C LYS A 202 -7.26 -10.67 -1.37
N TRP A 203 -7.35 -9.96 -0.26
CA TRP A 203 -6.52 -10.24 0.90
C TRP A 203 -6.98 -11.55 1.57
N ASN A 204 -6.05 -12.49 1.79
CA ASN A 204 -6.36 -13.77 2.42
C ASN A 204 -5.85 -13.90 3.86
N GLY A 205 -5.44 -12.78 4.49
CA GLY A 205 -4.81 -12.77 5.82
C GLY A 205 -3.28 -12.87 5.80
N LYS A 206 -2.65 -13.08 4.63
CA LYS A 206 -1.19 -13.13 4.46
C LYS A 206 -0.68 -12.41 3.22
N THR A 207 -1.39 -12.53 2.10
CA THR A 207 -1.02 -11.91 0.82
C THR A 207 -2.27 -11.62 0.00
N PHE A 208 -2.14 -10.74 -0.99
CA PHE A 208 -3.14 -10.56 -2.04
C PHE A 208 -3.06 -11.71 -3.06
N LYS A 209 -4.20 -12.31 -3.42
CA LYS A 209 -4.34 -13.38 -4.43
C LYS A 209 -5.62 -13.27 -5.23
#